data_AF-A0A968NP40-F1
#
_entry.id   AF-A0A968NP40-F1
#
_cell.length_a   1.000
_cell.length_b   1.000
_cell.length_c   1.000
_cell.angle_alpha   90.00
_cell.angle_beta   90.00
_cell.angle_gamma   90.00
#
_symmetry.space_group_name_H-M   'P 1'
#
loop_
_entity.id
_entity.type
_entity.pdbx_description
1 polymer ?
#
loop_
_entity_poly.entity_id
_entity_poly.type
_entity_poly.pdbx_seq_one_letter_code
_entity_poly.pdbx_strand_id
1 'polypeptide(L)'
;MECDGKRGNHQLNFAVSSYGSLRSMGVFLNNTKIDVLNINAVDFEMHTVLASLVDGINVIELRDSESTKEPNVDYLDVLPVSGGAVTYDVWIAGYPTLTGNDALPDAHPHNSRLSNLENYAFGGIPTDPTDDSVIMPVMQLGAGATPGSMRMTYTYLERKDAASVGLQYIIEYGEDLASWTSTGVVEEDRVTIDSDYDQVTVSVPESSSSRQFLRIRIVIL
;
A
#
# COMPACT_ATOMS: atom_id res chain seq x y z
N MET A 1 22.56 -0.08 6.53
CA MET A 1 21.74 0.93 7.24
C MET A 1 20.42 0.25 7.56
N GLU A 2 19.91 0.39 8.78
CA GLU A 2 18.57 -0.11 9.15
C GLU A 2 17.58 1.05 8.95
N CYS A 3 16.66 0.92 7.99
CA CYS A 3 15.49 1.78 7.92
C CYS A 3 14.29 0.98 8.43
N ASP A 4 13.48 1.59 9.29
CA ASP A 4 12.14 1.11 9.58
C ASP A 4 11.27 1.49 8.37
N GLY A 5 11.35 0.66 7.34
CA GLY A 5 10.70 0.88 6.06
C GLY A 5 9.25 0.51 6.18
N LYS A 6 8.35 1.45 5.86
CA LYS A 6 6.96 1.11 5.57
C LYS A 6 6.93 0.42 4.21
N ARG A 7 6.11 -0.63 4.05
CA ARG A 7 5.97 -1.35 2.78
C ARG A 7 5.65 -0.39 1.63
N GLY A 8 6.24 -0.63 0.45
CA GLY A 8 5.90 0.13 -0.77
C GLY A 8 7.11 0.47 -1.64
N ASN A 9 6.86 1.16 -2.75
CA ASN A 9 7.91 1.58 -3.67
C ASN A 9 8.63 2.82 -3.15
N HIS A 10 9.95 2.78 -3.14
CA HIS A 10 10.83 3.83 -2.64
C HIS A 10 11.92 4.14 -3.67
N GLN A 11 12.37 5.39 -3.67
CA GLN A 11 13.59 5.84 -4.30
C GLN A 11 14.72 5.73 -3.27
N LEU A 12 15.72 4.91 -3.58
CA LEU A 12 17.00 4.86 -2.88
C LEU A 12 17.94 5.82 -3.59
N ASN A 13 18.15 6.98 -2.99
CA ASN A 13 18.92 8.08 -3.54
C ASN A 13 20.32 8.07 -2.92
N PHE A 14 21.31 7.55 -3.65
CA PHE A 14 22.69 7.48 -3.22
C PHE A 14 23.46 8.71 -3.69
N ALA A 15 24.02 9.49 -2.78
CA ALA A 15 24.96 10.55 -3.11
C ALA A 15 26.36 9.94 -3.29
N VAL A 16 26.83 9.88 -4.53
CA VAL A 16 28.05 9.13 -4.89
C VAL A 16 28.98 9.91 -5.81
N SER A 17 30.28 9.66 -5.68
CA SER A 17 31.33 10.24 -6.54
C SER A 17 32.43 9.22 -6.86
N SER A 18 33.31 9.59 -7.78
CA SER A 18 34.46 8.80 -8.22
C SER A 18 35.68 9.71 -8.42
N TYR A 19 36.90 9.16 -8.43
CA TYR A 19 38.10 9.95 -8.73
C TYR A 19 38.41 10.01 -10.24
N GLY A 20 37.41 10.28 -11.08
CA GLY A 20 37.59 10.48 -12.52
C GLY A 20 37.84 9.21 -13.34
N SER A 21 37.37 8.06 -12.85
CA SER A 21 37.31 6.80 -13.59
C SER A 21 36.01 6.10 -13.21
N LEU A 22 35.50 5.25 -14.11
CA LEU A 22 34.29 4.48 -13.84
C LEU A 22 34.47 3.61 -12.59
N ARG A 23 33.52 3.73 -11.67
CA ARG A 23 33.43 2.97 -10.43
C ARG A 23 32.01 2.46 -10.27
N SER A 24 31.88 1.22 -9.81
CA SER A 24 30.60 0.54 -9.79
C SER A 24 30.46 -0.39 -8.60
N MET A 25 29.26 -0.43 -8.02
CA MET A 25 28.87 -1.35 -6.94
C MET A 25 27.45 -1.85 -7.18
N GLY A 26 27.21 -3.12 -6.89
CA GLY A 26 25.85 -3.66 -6.91
C GLY A 26 25.05 -3.15 -5.72
N VAL A 27 23.79 -2.78 -5.95
CA VAL A 27 22.81 -2.42 -4.93
C VAL A 27 21.99 -3.65 -4.60
N PHE A 28 21.95 -4.02 -3.33
CA PHE A 28 21.23 -5.17 -2.83
C PHE A 28 20.17 -4.73 -1.82
N LEU A 29 18.96 -5.29 -1.95
CA LEU A 29 17.87 -5.19 -0.99
C LEU A 29 17.55 -6.59 -0.50
N ASN A 30 17.59 -6.80 0.81
CA ASN A 30 17.26 -8.08 1.45
C ASN A 30 17.99 -9.26 0.76
N ASN A 31 19.31 -9.09 0.56
CA ASN A 31 20.21 -10.03 -0.10
C ASN A 31 19.95 -10.29 -1.61
N THR A 32 19.02 -9.57 -2.24
CA THR A 32 18.74 -9.64 -3.68
C THR A 32 19.34 -8.42 -4.38
N LYS A 33 20.12 -8.62 -5.45
CA LYS A 33 20.65 -7.52 -6.25
C LYS A 33 19.51 -6.86 -7.03
N ILE A 34 19.30 -5.56 -6.81
CA ILE A 34 18.23 -4.77 -7.44
C ILE A 34 18.77 -3.79 -8.49
N ASP A 35 20.02 -3.35 -8.38
CA ASP A 35 20.62 -2.41 -9.34
C ASP A 35 22.16 -2.42 -9.29
N VAL A 36 22.79 -1.55 -10.09
CA VAL A 36 24.21 -1.24 -10.09
C VAL A 36 24.41 0.28 -10.13
N LEU A 37 25.09 0.82 -9.11
CA LEU A 37 25.58 2.20 -9.19
C LEU A 37 26.72 2.25 -10.19
N ASN A 38 26.60 3.02 -11.26
CA ASN A 38 27.68 3.29 -12.22
C ASN A 38 28.04 4.78 -12.17
N ILE A 39 29.24 5.12 -11.66
CA ILE A 39 29.65 6.51 -11.42
C ILE A 39 30.94 6.83 -12.16
N ASN A 40 30.93 7.94 -12.89
CA ASN A 40 32.12 8.55 -13.48
C ASN A 40 32.12 10.08 -13.30
N ALA A 41 31.67 10.55 -12.14
CA ALA A 41 31.65 11.95 -11.75
C ALA A 41 32.67 12.21 -10.65
N VAL A 42 33.31 13.38 -10.64
CA VAL A 42 34.26 13.80 -9.60
C VAL A 42 33.57 14.48 -8.42
N ASP A 43 32.45 15.13 -8.68
CA ASP A 43 31.57 15.70 -7.66
C ASP A 43 30.55 14.65 -7.22
N PHE A 44 29.95 14.86 -6.05
CA PHE A 44 28.84 14.02 -5.59
C PHE A 44 27.60 14.27 -6.43
N GLU A 45 27.09 13.20 -7.04
CA GLU A 45 25.85 13.19 -7.80
C GLU A 45 24.87 12.20 -7.18
N MET A 46 23.58 12.46 -7.38
CA MET A 46 22.53 11.56 -6.93
C MET A 46 22.32 10.44 -7.94
N HIS A 47 22.39 9.20 -7.46
CA HIS A 47 22.00 8.01 -8.20
C HIS A 47 20.75 7.41 -7.56
N THR A 48 19.65 7.37 -8.32
CA THR A 48 18.35 6.89 -7.82
C THR A 48 18.08 5.46 -8.27
N VAL A 49 17.78 4.60 -7.31
CA VAL A 49 17.35 3.21 -7.54
C VAL A 49 15.93 3.03 -7.03
N LEU A 50 15.05 2.42 -7.83
CA LEU A 50 13.70 2.07 -7.38
C LEU A 50 13.74 0.74 -6.62
N ALA A 51 13.10 0.71 -5.45
CA ALA A 51 13.09 -0.45 -4.56
C ALA A 51 11.70 -0.65 -3.93
N SER A 52 11.21 -1.90 -3.88
CA SER A 52 10.00 -2.25 -3.14
C SER A 52 10.38 -2.73 -1.75
N LEU A 53 10.19 -1.89 -0.74
CA LEU A 53 10.45 -2.23 0.66
C LEU A 53 9.28 -3.07 1.20
N VAL A 54 9.58 -3.98 2.12
CA VAL A 54 8.59 -4.73 2.90
C VAL A 54 8.39 -4.06 4.26
N ASP A 55 7.33 -4.42 4.98
CA ASP A 55 7.12 -3.89 6.34
C ASP A 55 8.26 -4.32 7.27
N GLY A 56 8.70 -3.37 8.11
CA GLY A 56 9.73 -3.57 9.11
C GLY A 56 11.14 -3.33 8.58
N ILE A 57 12.10 -4.11 9.09
CA ILE A 57 13.52 -3.88 8.82
C ILE A 57 13.87 -4.37 7.41
N ASN A 58 14.31 -3.43 6.57
CA ASN A 58 14.91 -3.71 5.28
C ASN A 58 16.41 -3.55 5.36
N VAL A 59 17.15 -4.44 4.69
CA VAL A 59 18.61 -4.39 4.61
C VAL A 59 19.01 -3.94 3.21
N ILE A 60 19.58 -2.74 3.13
CA ILE A 60 20.14 -2.16 1.90
C ILE A 60 21.66 -2.21 2.00
N GLU A 61 22.30 -2.83 1.00
CA GLU A 61 23.75 -3.01 0.92
C GLU A 61 24.29 -2.56 -0.43
N LEU A 62 25.48 -1.97 -0.40
CA LEU A 62 26.34 -1.81 -1.58
C LEU A 62 27.42 -2.88 -1.52
N ARG A 63 27.56 -3.69 -2.56
CA ARG A 63 28.56 -4.77 -2.63
C ARG A 63 29.46 -4.57 -3.85
N ASP A 64 30.76 -4.86 -3.69
CA ASP A 64 31.68 -4.96 -4.82
C ASP A 64 31.41 -6.25 -5.60
N SER A 65 30.40 -6.20 -6.47
CA SER A 65 30.02 -7.31 -7.36
C SER A 65 30.35 -7.03 -8.83
N GLU A 66 30.82 -5.83 -9.15
CA GLU A 66 31.02 -5.38 -10.55
C GLU A 66 32.47 -5.41 -11.01
N SER A 67 33.40 -5.84 -10.14
CA SER A 67 34.83 -5.95 -10.46
C SER A 67 35.46 -4.62 -10.92
N THR A 68 35.02 -3.52 -10.31
CA THR A 68 35.61 -2.18 -10.52
C THR A 68 36.08 -1.61 -9.19
N LYS A 69 36.64 -0.40 -9.17
CA LYS A 69 36.93 0.28 -7.90
C LYS A 69 35.63 0.77 -7.27
N GLU A 70 35.60 0.82 -5.94
CA GLU A 70 34.44 1.28 -5.16
C GLU A 70 34.28 2.82 -5.26
N PRO A 71 33.07 3.34 -5.56
CA PRO A 71 32.78 4.77 -5.50
C PRO A 71 32.87 5.29 -4.07
N ASN A 72 33.00 6.61 -3.92
CA ASN A 72 32.79 7.26 -2.63
C ASN A 72 31.28 7.42 -2.43
N VAL A 73 30.80 7.13 -1.22
CA VAL A 73 29.40 7.29 -0.82
C VAL A 73 29.35 8.31 0.30
N ASP A 74 28.50 9.33 0.16
CA ASP A 74 28.26 10.31 1.22
C ASP A 74 27.06 9.87 2.06
N TYR A 75 25.87 9.88 1.46
CA TYR A 75 24.63 9.48 2.11
C TYR A 75 23.72 8.63 1.22
N LEU A 76 22.78 7.95 1.87
CA LEU A 76 21.60 7.34 1.28
C LEU A 76 20.39 8.09 1.83
N ASP A 77 19.57 8.62 0.92
CA ASP A 77 18.23 9.12 1.23
C ASP A 77 17.19 8.12 0.71
N VAL A 78 16.15 7.86 1.50
CA VAL A 78 15.10 6.90 1.17
C VAL A 78 13.79 7.65 1.13
N LEU A 79 13.31 7.92 -0.07
CA LEU A 79 12.06 8.64 -0.29
C LEU A 79 10.98 7.67 -0.76
N PRO A 80 9.75 7.72 -0.24
CA PRO A 80 8.66 7.03 -0.89
C PRO A 80 8.52 7.55 -2.32
N VAL A 81 8.36 6.64 -3.28
CA VAL A 81 7.84 7.04 -4.59
C VAL A 81 6.38 7.37 -4.31
N SER A 82 5.95 8.64 -4.48
CA SER A 82 4.52 8.88 -4.56
C SER A 82 4.02 8.02 -5.71
N GLY A 83 3.27 6.97 -5.42
CA GLY A 83 2.74 6.07 -6.43
C GLY A 83 2.02 6.92 -7.47
N GLY A 84 2.64 7.10 -8.64
CA GLY A 84 1.89 7.57 -9.79
C GLY A 84 0.72 6.62 -9.96
N ALA A 85 -0.49 7.16 -10.12
CA ALA A 85 -1.74 6.40 -10.14
C ALA A 85 -1.59 5.04 -10.84
N VAL A 86 -1.48 3.95 -10.06
CA VAL A 86 -1.27 2.59 -10.61
C VAL A 86 -2.63 1.97 -10.77
N THR A 87 -3.12 1.82 -12.00
CA THR A 87 -4.42 1.18 -12.26
C THR A 87 -4.42 -0.29 -11.84
N TYR A 88 -5.62 -0.86 -11.63
CA TYR A 88 -5.78 -2.27 -11.29
C TYR A 88 -5.02 -3.21 -12.26
N ASP A 89 -5.14 -2.98 -13.57
CA ASP A 89 -4.49 -3.81 -14.59
C ASP A 89 -2.96 -3.82 -14.48
N VAL A 90 -2.37 -2.67 -14.14
CA VAL A 90 -0.91 -2.56 -13.94
C VAL A 90 -0.52 -3.24 -12.63
N TRP A 91 -1.31 -3.07 -11.58
CA TRP A 91 -1.06 -3.68 -10.28
C TRP A 91 -1.16 -5.22 -10.34
N ILE A 92 -2.21 -5.76 -10.94
CA ILE A 92 -2.43 -7.21 -11.02
C ILE A 92 -1.38 -7.91 -11.90
N ALA A 93 -0.85 -7.21 -12.92
CA ALA A 93 0.27 -7.70 -13.74
C ALA A 93 1.56 -7.91 -12.93
N GLY A 94 1.68 -7.29 -11.75
CA GLY A 94 2.76 -7.55 -10.78
C GLY A 94 2.70 -8.93 -10.12
N TYR A 95 1.59 -9.67 -10.28
CA TYR A 95 1.39 -11.01 -9.72
C TYR A 95 1.28 -12.06 -10.84
N PRO A 96 2.40 -12.45 -11.48
CA PRO A 96 2.39 -13.27 -12.69
C PRO A 96 1.86 -14.70 -12.49
N THR A 97 1.68 -15.14 -11.25
CA THR A 97 1.06 -16.43 -10.90
C THR A 97 -0.46 -16.39 -11.05
N LEU A 98 -1.08 -15.21 -11.01
CA LEU A 98 -2.51 -15.02 -11.25
C LEU A 98 -2.73 -14.89 -12.76
N THR A 99 -3.45 -15.84 -13.35
CA THR A 99 -3.68 -15.87 -14.81
C THR A 99 -5.13 -16.18 -15.13
N GLY A 100 -5.59 -15.71 -16.30
CA GLY A 100 -6.97 -15.94 -16.74
C GLY A 100 -8.00 -15.41 -15.72
N ASN A 101 -8.93 -16.27 -15.32
CA ASN A 101 -10.00 -15.89 -14.40
C ASN A 101 -9.50 -15.56 -12.99
N ASP A 102 -8.34 -16.08 -12.58
CA ASP A 102 -7.77 -15.83 -11.26
C ASP A 102 -7.23 -14.40 -11.10
N ALA A 103 -7.04 -13.68 -12.21
CA ALA A 103 -6.63 -12.28 -12.24
C ALA A 103 -7.82 -11.30 -12.40
N LEU A 104 -9.06 -11.78 -12.38
CA LEU A 104 -10.24 -10.91 -12.47
C LEU A 104 -10.45 -10.11 -11.17
N PRO A 105 -11.02 -8.90 -11.21
CA PRO A 105 -11.26 -8.08 -10.02
C PRO A 105 -12.05 -8.78 -8.91
N ASP A 106 -13.05 -9.60 -9.27
CA ASP A 106 -13.93 -10.33 -8.36
C ASP A 106 -13.42 -11.75 -8.02
N ALA A 107 -12.26 -12.15 -8.55
CA ALA A 107 -11.69 -13.46 -8.25
C ALA A 107 -11.13 -13.52 -6.83
N HIS A 108 -11.20 -14.72 -6.26
CA HIS A 108 -10.66 -15.08 -4.94
C HIS A 108 -9.63 -16.21 -5.07
N PRO A 109 -8.47 -15.94 -5.70
CA PRO A 109 -7.55 -16.98 -6.17
C PRO A 109 -6.98 -17.91 -5.08
N HIS A 110 -7.03 -17.52 -3.82
CA HIS A 110 -6.57 -18.33 -2.68
C HIS A 110 -7.67 -18.65 -1.66
N ASN A 111 -8.95 -18.61 -2.06
CA ASN A 111 -10.09 -18.71 -1.15
C ASN A 111 -10.00 -17.72 0.03
N SER A 112 -9.32 -16.58 -0.17
CA SER A 112 -9.31 -15.47 0.77
C SER A 112 -10.69 -14.87 0.93
N ARG A 113 -10.81 -14.10 2.01
CA ARG A 113 -12.02 -13.33 2.29
C ARG A 113 -12.11 -12.08 1.40
N LEU A 114 -11.02 -11.71 0.74
CA LEU A 114 -10.89 -10.54 -0.12
C LEU A 114 -10.72 -10.95 -1.58
N SER A 115 -11.45 -10.28 -2.45
CA SER A 115 -11.26 -10.33 -3.90
C SER A 115 -9.96 -9.64 -4.31
N ASN A 116 -9.52 -9.82 -5.55
CA ASN A 116 -8.36 -9.08 -6.07
C ASN A 116 -8.60 -7.56 -6.03
N LEU A 117 -9.82 -7.10 -6.27
CA LEU A 117 -10.17 -5.69 -6.20
C LEU A 117 -10.06 -5.14 -4.78
N GLU A 118 -10.50 -5.90 -3.78
CA GLU A 118 -10.35 -5.50 -2.38
C GLU A 118 -8.89 -5.51 -1.94
N ASN A 119 -8.10 -6.49 -2.39
CA ASN A 119 -6.65 -6.47 -2.17
C ASN A 119 -6.01 -5.22 -2.79
N TYR A 120 -6.37 -4.88 -4.03
CA TYR A 120 -5.90 -3.67 -4.69
C TYR A 120 -6.29 -2.40 -3.93
N ALA A 121 -7.51 -2.34 -3.42
CA ALA A 121 -8.05 -1.20 -2.68
C ALA A 121 -7.47 -1.06 -1.28
N PHE A 122 -7.18 -2.16 -0.58
CA PHE A 122 -6.73 -2.13 0.81
C PHE A 122 -5.21 -2.35 0.97
N GLY A 123 -4.45 -2.44 -0.11
CA GLY A 123 -2.99 -2.62 -0.06
C GLY A 123 -2.53 -4.06 0.20
N GLY A 124 -3.39 -5.03 -0.10
CA GLY A 124 -3.11 -6.46 0.07
C GLY A 124 -2.24 -7.10 -1.00
N ILE A 125 -2.01 -8.39 -0.82
CA ILE A 125 -1.30 -9.29 -1.73
C ILE A 125 -2.30 -10.36 -2.16
N PRO A 126 -2.78 -10.35 -3.42
CA PRO A 126 -3.78 -11.30 -3.92
C PRO A 126 -3.25 -12.74 -4.07
N THR A 127 -2.06 -13.03 -3.54
CA THR A 127 -1.45 -14.36 -3.53
C THR A 127 -1.02 -14.81 -2.13
N ASP A 128 -1.23 -13.97 -1.11
CA ASP A 128 -0.83 -14.24 0.27
C ASP A 128 -2.04 -14.08 1.20
N PRO A 129 -2.69 -15.17 1.66
CA PRO A 129 -3.82 -15.08 2.57
C PRO A 129 -3.48 -14.56 3.98
N THR A 130 -2.20 -14.41 4.31
CA THR A 130 -1.79 -14.06 5.68
C THR A 130 -1.91 -12.57 5.98
N ASP A 131 -1.92 -11.71 4.95
CA ASP A 131 -2.04 -10.27 5.10
C ASP A 131 -3.49 -9.78 5.21
N ASP A 132 -4.47 -10.60 4.82
CA ASP A 132 -5.92 -10.37 4.98
C ASP A 132 -6.26 -9.80 6.37
N SER A 133 -5.64 -10.33 7.42
CA SER A 133 -5.92 -9.91 8.81
C SER A 133 -5.44 -8.51 9.17
N VAL A 134 -4.50 -7.96 8.39
CA VAL A 134 -3.91 -6.63 8.58
C VAL A 134 -4.68 -5.56 7.81
N ILE A 135 -5.19 -5.92 6.63
CA ILE A 135 -5.82 -4.99 5.69
C ILE A 135 -7.36 -5.02 5.74
N MET A 136 -7.95 -6.04 6.36
CA MET A 136 -9.40 -6.14 6.47
C MET A 136 -9.99 -4.96 7.25
N PRO A 137 -11.06 -4.34 6.73
CA PRO A 137 -11.77 -3.32 7.48
C PRO A 137 -12.30 -3.82 8.83
N VAL A 138 -12.27 -2.95 9.83
CA VAL A 138 -12.70 -3.24 11.19
C VAL A 138 -13.95 -2.46 11.53
N MET A 139 -14.99 -3.17 11.98
CA MET A 139 -16.19 -2.56 12.57
C MET A 139 -16.04 -2.48 14.08
N GLN A 140 -16.44 -1.35 14.66
CA GLN A 140 -16.52 -1.17 16.11
C GLN A 140 -17.89 -0.67 16.52
N LEU A 141 -18.32 -1.10 17.71
CA LEU A 141 -19.56 -0.68 18.35
C LEU A 141 -19.23 0.15 19.59
N GLY A 142 -19.84 1.32 19.69
CA GLY A 142 -19.71 2.23 20.83
C GLY A 142 -21.07 2.66 21.36
N ALA A 143 -21.06 3.32 22.52
CA ALA A 143 -22.24 4.01 23.02
C ALA A 143 -22.58 5.18 22.07
N GLY A 144 -23.85 5.29 21.69
CA GLY A 144 -24.34 6.43 20.93
C GLY A 144 -24.56 7.66 21.80
N ALA A 145 -24.94 8.77 21.16
CA ALA A 145 -25.22 10.03 21.82
C ALA A 145 -26.49 9.99 22.70
N THR A 146 -27.37 9.02 22.47
CA THR A 146 -28.62 8.85 23.22
C THR A 146 -28.53 7.63 24.15
N PRO A 147 -29.06 7.69 25.39
CA PRO A 147 -29.11 6.50 26.25
C PRO A 147 -29.81 5.33 25.55
N GLY A 148 -29.08 4.22 25.38
CA GLY A 148 -29.57 3.01 24.73
C GLY A 148 -29.39 2.96 23.21
N SER A 149 -28.83 4.00 22.57
CA SER A 149 -28.39 3.93 21.17
C SER A 149 -26.97 3.38 21.05
N MET A 150 -26.69 2.75 19.91
CA MET A 150 -25.37 2.25 19.56
C MET A 150 -24.83 3.04 18.38
N ARG A 151 -23.56 3.43 18.47
CA ARG A 151 -22.82 4.03 17.37
C ARG A 151 -21.99 2.94 16.70
N MET A 152 -22.08 2.83 15.39
CA MET A 152 -21.22 1.94 14.61
C MET A 152 -20.19 2.76 13.85
N THR A 153 -18.92 2.40 14.01
CA THR A 153 -17.83 2.94 13.21
C THR A 153 -17.20 1.85 12.36
N TYR A 154 -16.64 2.26 11.23
CA TYR A 154 -15.97 1.38 10.30
C TYR A 154 -14.64 2.01 9.88
N THR A 155 -13.56 1.27 10.11
CA THR A 155 -12.20 1.72 9.80
C THR A 155 -11.64 0.85 8.68
N TYR A 156 -11.14 1.47 7.61
CA TYR A 156 -10.60 0.79 6.43
C TYR A 156 -9.39 1.54 5.87
N LEU A 157 -8.60 0.87 5.04
CA LEU A 157 -7.53 1.51 4.28
C LEU A 157 -8.11 2.09 2.98
N GLU A 158 -7.70 3.30 2.63
CA GLU A 158 -8.08 3.96 1.39
C GLU A 158 -6.81 4.39 0.65
N ARG A 159 -6.72 4.01 -0.62
CA ARG A 159 -5.68 4.52 -1.52
C ARG A 159 -5.79 6.04 -1.68
N LYS A 160 -4.68 6.75 -1.52
CA LYS A 160 -4.59 8.20 -1.75
C LYS A 160 -4.81 8.59 -3.22
N ASP A 161 -4.50 7.69 -4.14
CA ASP A 161 -4.73 7.87 -5.57
C ASP A 161 -6.10 7.34 -6.04
N ALA A 162 -6.99 6.91 -5.12
CA ALA A 162 -8.25 6.22 -5.46
C ALA A 162 -9.04 6.94 -6.57
N ALA A 163 -9.28 8.24 -6.43
CA ALA A 163 -10.01 9.03 -7.43
C ALA A 163 -9.29 9.07 -8.79
N SER A 164 -7.95 9.10 -8.80
CA SER A 164 -7.13 9.13 -10.01
C SER A 164 -7.11 7.80 -10.74
N VAL A 165 -7.29 6.69 -10.03
CA VAL A 165 -7.39 5.33 -10.60
C VAL A 165 -8.82 4.85 -10.80
N GLY A 166 -9.82 5.73 -10.62
CA GLY A 166 -11.23 5.41 -10.80
C GLY A 166 -11.83 4.52 -9.70
N LEU A 167 -11.17 4.39 -8.55
CA LEU A 167 -11.63 3.58 -7.43
C LEU A 167 -12.59 4.38 -6.53
N GLN A 168 -13.68 3.75 -6.10
CA GLN A 168 -14.59 4.32 -5.11
C GLN A 168 -14.85 3.36 -3.94
N TYR A 169 -14.87 3.93 -2.74
CA TYR A 169 -15.19 3.25 -1.48
C TYR A 169 -16.58 3.70 -1.05
N ILE A 170 -17.56 2.80 -1.13
CA ILE A 170 -18.96 3.12 -0.84
C ILE A 170 -19.35 2.37 0.43
N ILE A 171 -19.44 3.11 1.53
CA ILE A 171 -19.94 2.57 2.81
C ILE A 171 -21.45 2.55 2.75
N GLU A 172 -22.01 1.37 2.98
CA GLU A 172 -23.44 1.13 2.93
C GLU A 172 -23.89 0.49 4.24
N TYR A 173 -25.06 0.90 4.71
CA TYR A 173 -25.70 0.31 5.88
C TYR A 173 -27.19 0.11 5.64
N GLY A 174 -27.81 -0.70 6.50
CA GLY A 174 -29.22 -1.02 6.45
C GLY A 174 -29.69 -1.77 7.69
N GLU A 175 -30.99 -1.98 7.81
CA GLU A 175 -31.59 -2.77 8.90
C GLU A 175 -31.80 -4.25 8.54
N ASP A 176 -31.54 -4.59 7.26
CA ASP A 176 -31.54 -5.93 6.71
C ASP A 176 -30.35 -6.11 5.73
N LEU A 177 -30.24 -7.29 5.12
CA LEU A 177 -29.18 -7.62 4.17
C LEU A 177 -29.57 -7.35 2.70
N ALA A 178 -30.72 -6.71 2.45
CA ALA A 178 -31.28 -6.48 1.12
C ALA A 178 -31.32 -4.99 0.73
N SER A 179 -31.60 -4.12 1.68
CA SER A 179 -31.82 -2.68 1.51
C SER A 179 -30.62 -1.92 2.05
N TRP A 180 -29.90 -1.25 1.15
CA TRP A 180 -28.63 -0.58 1.46
C TRP A 180 -28.71 0.90 1.12
N THR A 181 -28.15 1.75 1.99
CA THR A 181 -27.98 3.20 1.74
C THR A 181 -26.62 3.66 2.22
N SER A 182 -26.08 4.69 1.57
CA SER A 182 -24.87 5.41 1.99
C SER A 182 -25.19 6.81 2.54
N THR A 183 -26.48 7.17 2.63
CA THR A 183 -26.88 8.51 3.09
C THR A 183 -26.57 8.70 4.56
N GLY A 184 -25.88 9.80 4.88
CA GLY A 184 -25.55 10.18 6.26
C GLY A 184 -24.32 9.47 6.83
N VAL A 185 -23.56 8.73 6.02
CA VAL A 185 -22.21 8.30 6.38
C VAL A 185 -21.34 9.54 6.58
N VAL A 186 -20.58 9.58 7.66
CA VAL A 186 -19.69 10.69 8.00
C VAL A 186 -18.27 10.16 8.20
N GLU A 187 -17.28 10.80 7.58
CA GLU A 187 -15.87 10.59 7.93
C GLU A 187 -15.57 11.24 9.28
N GLU A 188 -15.08 10.42 10.21
CA GLU A 188 -14.78 10.81 11.59
C GLU A 188 -13.30 11.13 11.78
N ASP A 189 -12.45 10.35 11.11
CA ASP A 189 -11.01 10.48 11.23
C ASP A 189 -10.32 9.95 9.97
N ARG A 190 -9.13 10.51 9.70
CA ARG A 190 -8.24 10.12 8.62
C ARG A 190 -6.80 10.21 9.08
N VAL A 191 -6.11 9.09 9.06
CA VAL A 191 -4.71 8.98 9.47
C VAL A 191 -3.88 8.48 8.30
N THR A 192 -2.88 9.26 7.88
CA THR A 192 -1.91 8.78 6.89
C THR A 192 -1.09 7.62 7.45
N ILE A 193 -1.19 6.48 6.79
CA ILE A 193 -0.40 5.28 7.13
C ILE A 193 0.95 5.36 6.41
N ASP A 194 0.95 5.64 5.11
CA ASP A 194 2.16 5.76 4.28
C ASP A 194 1.93 6.68 3.06
N SER A 195 2.77 6.58 2.03
CA SER A 195 2.66 7.40 0.82
C SER A 195 1.47 7.04 -0.08
N ASP A 196 0.94 5.83 0.05
CA ASP A 196 -0.05 5.25 -0.85
C ASP A 196 -1.42 5.12 -0.16
N TYR A 197 -1.46 4.98 1.17
CA TYR A 197 -2.69 4.73 1.93
C TYR A 197 -2.92 5.71 3.09
N ASP A 198 -4.19 6.05 3.27
CA ASP A 198 -4.75 6.57 4.51
C ASP A 198 -5.57 5.46 5.20
N GLN A 199 -5.64 5.49 6.51
CA GLN A 199 -6.67 4.80 7.28
C GLN A 199 -7.82 5.78 7.53
N VAL A 200 -9.01 5.40 7.12
CA VAL A 200 -10.22 6.20 7.20
C VAL A 200 -11.18 5.55 8.17
N THR A 201 -11.66 6.32 9.14
CA THR A 201 -12.74 5.90 10.03
C THR A 201 -14.00 6.67 9.70
N VAL A 202 -15.08 5.96 9.45
CA VAL A 202 -16.41 6.53 9.23
C VAL A 202 -17.37 6.10 10.31
N SER A 203 -18.45 6.84 10.49
CA SER A 203 -19.63 6.41 11.21
C SER A 203 -20.86 6.39 10.30
N VAL A 204 -21.82 5.55 10.67
CA VAL A 204 -23.17 5.55 10.08
C VAL A 204 -24.17 6.13 11.07
N PRO A 205 -25.30 6.68 10.60
CA PRO A 205 -26.35 7.18 11.48
C PRO A 205 -26.77 6.14 12.51
N GLU A 206 -26.96 6.59 13.75
CA GLU A 206 -27.46 5.74 14.84
C GLU A 206 -28.86 5.23 14.46
N SER A 207 -29.06 3.92 14.58
CA SER A 207 -30.39 3.32 14.43
C SER A 207 -31.04 3.10 15.79
N SER A 208 -32.36 3.28 15.83
CA SER A 208 -33.21 2.82 16.95
C SER A 208 -33.65 1.36 16.78
N SER A 209 -33.34 0.75 15.64
CA SER A 209 -33.56 -0.66 15.39
C SER A 209 -32.62 -1.51 16.23
N SER A 210 -33.11 -2.69 16.62
CA SER A 210 -32.29 -3.73 17.26
C SER A 210 -31.25 -4.36 16.32
N ARG A 211 -31.26 -4.01 15.02
CA ARG A 211 -30.40 -4.58 14.00
C ARG A 211 -29.91 -3.50 13.06
N GLN A 212 -28.62 -3.51 12.79
CA GLN A 212 -28.01 -2.69 11.76
C GLN A 212 -26.86 -3.50 11.15
N PHE A 213 -26.78 -3.46 9.83
CA PHE A 213 -25.74 -4.11 9.04
C PHE A 213 -24.93 -3.03 8.34
N LEU A 214 -23.65 -3.30 8.13
CA LEU A 214 -22.72 -2.39 7.46
C LEU A 214 -21.85 -3.20 6.51
N ARG A 215 -21.56 -2.64 5.34
CA ARG A 215 -20.58 -3.14 4.39
C ARG A 215 -19.83 -2.00 3.73
N ILE A 216 -18.68 -2.33 3.17
CA ILE A 216 -18.01 -1.50 2.18
C ILE A 216 -18.15 -2.16 0.82
N ARG A 217 -18.41 -1.35 -0.21
CA ARG A 217 -18.44 -1.79 -1.59
C ARG A 217 -17.37 -1.02 -2.36
N ILE A 218 -16.45 -1.78 -2.95
CA ILE A 218 -15.39 -1.25 -3.81
C ILE A 218 -15.84 -1.36 -5.26
N VAL A 219 -15.68 -0.29 -6.04
CA VAL A 219 -15.94 -0.28 -7.48
C VAL A 219 -14.83 0.45 -8.24
N ILE A 220 -14.57 0.00 -9.47
CA ILE A 220 -13.79 0.72 -10.47
C ILE A 220 -14.78 1.37 -11.44
N LEU A 221 -14.56 2.64 -11.76
CA LEU A 221 -15.36 3.45 -12.70
C LEU A 221 -14.89 3.35 -14.15
#